data_AF-A0A2V5UFN5-F1
#
_entry.id   AF-A0A2V5UFN5-F1
#
_cell.length_a   1.000
_cell.length_b   1.000
_cell.length_c   1.000
_cell.angle_alpha   90.00
_cell.angle_beta   90.00
_cell.angle_gamma   90.00
#
_symmetry.space_group_name_H-M   'P 1'
#
loop_
_entity.id
_entity.type
_entity.pdbx_description
1 polymer ?
#
loop_
_entity_poly.entity_id
_entity_poly.type
_entity_poly.pdbx_seq_one_letter_code
_entity_poly.pdbx_strand_id
1 'polypeptide(L)'
;MAIILAVTPQKVGTPLFSLTTGSYNTALGWDSLASDREGKFNAAVGAGTLVFNVADNNTATGAGALLNNTTGKENTANGAFELFSNTDGDFNTAIGNEELQNNTTGNTNTAVGDAALSINTTGVNNTAIGSDALQANLTGNGNVALGAGAGILILKAITISILATW
;
A
#
# COMPACT_ATOMS: atom_id res chain seq x y z
N MET A 1 21.22 8.63 10.20
CA MET A 1 20.62 9.34 11.35
C MET A 1 19.12 9.13 11.27
N ALA A 2 18.45 8.63 12.32
CA ALA A 2 16.99 8.52 12.37
C ALA A 2 16.44 9.68 13.20
N ILE A 3 15.42 10.38 12.70
CA ILE A 3 14.79 11.49 13.42
C ILE A 3 13.54 10.93 14.11
N ILE A 4 13.56 10.89 15.44
CA ILE A 4 12.46 10.42 16.29
C ILE A 4 11.79 11.64 16.92
N LEU A 5 10.56 11.97 16.51
CA LEU A 5 9.69 12.90 17.24
C LEU A 5 8.53 12.10 17.83
N ALA A 6 8.67 11.64 19.07
CA ALA A 6 7.56 11.05 19.83
C ALA A 6 6.83 12.17 20.59
N VAL A 7 5.61 12.50 20.18
CA VAL A 7 4.75 13.44 20.90
C VAL A 7 3.76 12.65 21.75
N THR A 8 4.18 12.22 22.94
CA THR A 8 3.38 12.00 24.19
C THR A 8 4.14 11.10 25.18
N PRO A 9 3.99 11.30 26.51
CA PRO A 9 4.67 10.49 27.51
C PRO A 9 3.79 9.31 27.94
N GLN A 10 3.82 8.20 27.21
CA GLN A 10 3.31 6.92 27.71
C GLN A 10 4.23 5.77 27.25
N LYS A 11 4.56 4.90 28.19
CA LYS A 11 5.37 3.69 28.03
C LYS A 11 4.67 2.73 27.04
N VAL A 12 5.46 2.15 26.12
CA VAL A 12 5.07 1.17 25.07
C VAL A 12 4.39 1.82 23.85
N GLY A 13 5.12 1.86 22.72
CA GLY A 13 4.64 2.41 21.43
C GLY A 13 5.40 3.65 20.92
N THR A 14 6.69 3.77 21.24
CA THR A 14 7.55 4.80 20.63
C THR A 14 7.96 4.38 19.22
N PRO A 15 7.98 5.31 18.25
CA PRO A 15 8.51 5.02 16.92
C PRO A 15 9.93 4.43 16.97
N LEU A 16 10.24 3.50 16.04
CA LEU A 16 11.60 2.95 15.85
C LEU A 16 12.20 2.23 17.07
N PHE A 17 11.37 1.61 17.92
CA PHE A 17 11.84 0.90 19.11
C PHE A 17 12.72 -0.33 18.82
N SER A 18 12.63 -0.92 17.62
CA SER A 18 13.30 -2.18 17.26
C SER A 18 14.48 -2.05 16.29
N LEU A 19 14.90 -0.83 15.94
CA LEU A 19 15.90 -0.60 14.90
C LEU A 19 17.29 -1.14 15.31
N THR A 20 17.83 -2.09 14.55
CA THR A 20 19.18 -2.65 14.79
C THR A 20 20.22 -2.14 13.81
N THR A 21 19.93 -2.21 12.51
CA THR A 21 20.85 -1.87 11.41
C THR A 21 20.21 -0.96 10.36
N GLY A 22 18.90 -0.77 10.43
CA GLY A 22 18.17 0.16 9.59
C GLY A 22 18.61 1.61 9.78
N SER A 23 18.43 2.43 8.76
CA SER A 23 18.98 3.79 8.74
C SER A 23 18.16 4.71 7.83
N TYR A 24 18.19 6.01 8.12
CA TYR A 24 17.49 7.05 7.34
C TYR A 24 15.97 6.91 7.33
N ASN A 25 15.41 6.36 8.42
CA ASN A 25 13.97 6.30 8.62
C ASN A 25 13.47 7.56 9.35
N THR A 26 12.31 8.05 8.95
CA THR A 26 11.53 9.09 9.64
C THR A 26 10.28 8.44 10.21
N ALA A 27 10.03 8.59 11.51
CA ALA A 27 8.88 7.98 12.16
C ALA A 27 8.22 8.96 13.13
N LEU A 28 6.94 9.26 12.88
CA LEU A 28 6.12 10.18 13.66
C LEU A 28 4.73 9.57 13.89
N GLY A 29 4.40 9.27 15.15
CA GLY A 29 3.11 8.69 15.52
C GLY A 29 3.27 7.43 16.36
N TRP A 30 2.27 7.13 17.19
CA TRP A 30 2.29 5.96 18.06
C TRP A 30 2.44 4.68 17.23
N ASP A 31 3.39 3.81 17.62
CA ASP A 31 3.66 2.51 16.99
C ASP A 31 4.13 2.56 15.51
N SER A 32 4.53 3.73 15.00
CA SER A 32 5.10 3.82 13.65
C SER A 32 6.47 3.13 13.53
N LEU A 33 6.65 2.30 12.50
CA LEU A 33 7.88 1.51 12.28
C LEU A 33 8.32 0.68 13.50
N ALA A 34 7.36 0.15 14.27
CA ALA A 34 7.65 -0.51 15.55
C ALA A 34 8.52 -1.77 15.41
N SER A 35 8.37 -2.54 14.33
CA SER A 35 9.10 -3.79 14.10
C SER A 35 10.27 -3.66 13.14
N ASP A 36 10.55 -2.46 12.62
CA ASP A 36 11.63 -2.28 11.63
C ASP A 36 13.00 -2.47 12.27
N ARG A 37 13.74 -3.47 11.80
CA ARG A 37 15.08 -3.84 12.29
C ARG A 37 16.18 -3.43 11.34
N GLU A 38 15.95 -3.59 10.04
CA GLU A 38 16.98 -3.49 9.00
C GLU A 38 16.61 -2.51 7.87
N GLY A 39 15.34 -2.11 7.79
CA GLY A 39 14.78 -1.28 6.74
C GLY A 39 15.40 0.11 6.71
N LYS A 40 15.50 0.65 5.51
CA LYS A 40 16.14 1.94 5.24
C LYS A 40 15.23 2.85 4.43
N PHE A 41 15.42 4.15 4.62
CA PHE A 41 14.75 5.18 3.84
C PHE A 41 13.21 5.11 3.91
N ASN A 42 12.67 4.66 5.04
CA ASN A 42 11.23 4.63 5.28
C ASN A 42 10.75 5.95 5.87
N ALA A 43 9.64 6.48 5.38
CA ALA A 43 8.96 7.65 5.92
C ALA A 43 7.58 7.26 6.45
N ALA A 44 7.41 7.23 7.77
CA ALA A 44 6.20 6.80 8.46
C ALA A 44 5.62 7.96 9.28
N VAL A 45 4.45 8.46 8.89
CA VAL A 45 3.78 9.58 9.56
C VAL A 45 2.32 9.23 9.81
N GLY A 46 1.97 8.95 11.05
CA GLY A 46 0.64 8.50 11.47
C GLY A 46 0.73 7.38 12.50
N ALA A 47 -0.33 7.20 13.27
CA ALA A 47 -0.41 6.09 14.22
C ALA A 47 -0.48 4.74 13.47
N GLY A 48 0.31 3.76 13.90
CA GLY A 48 0.32 2.42 13.34
C GLY A 48 0.74 2.35 11.86
N THR A 49 1.60 3.25 11.40
CA THR A 49 2.15 3.21 10.03
C THR A 49 3.35 2.27 9.96
N LEU A 50 3.41 1.42 8.94
CA LEU A 50 4.56 0.52 8.68
C LEU A 50 4.97 -0.33 9.90
N VAL A 51 4.01 -0.77 10.72
CA VAL A 51 4.27 -1.45 12.02
C VAL A 51 5.14 -2.68 11.85
N PHE A 52 4.88 -3.49 10.84
CA PHE A 52 5.56 -4.77 10.59
C PHE A 52 6.64 -4.69 9.49
N ASN A 53 6.96 -3.48 9.01
CA ASN A 53 7.86 -3.30 7.87
C ASN A 53 9.30 -3.65 8.23
N VAL A 54 9.91 -4.56 7.49
CA VAL A 54 11.36 -4.82 7.51
C VAL A 54 12.04 -4.50 6.19
N ALA A 55 11.33 -3.79 5.31
CA ALA A 55 11.74 -3.47 3.95
C ALA A 55 12.24 -2.01 3.81
N ASP A 56 12.76 -1.69 2.62
CA ASP A 56 13.34 -0.39 2.30
C ASP A 56 12.38 0.48 1.46
N ASN A 57 12.59 1.80 1.51
CA ASN A 57 12.02 2.81 0.62
C ASN A 57 10.48 2.92 0.63
N ASN A 58 9.83 2.69 1.77
CA ASN A 58 8.37 2.85 1.87
C ASN A 58 7.99 4.23 2.44
N THR A 59 7.01 4.89 1.83
CA THR A 59 6.40 6.12 2.35
C THR A 59 4.96 5.84 2.76
N ALA A 60 4.65 6.02 4.04
CA ALA A 60 3.32 5.84 4.61
C ALA A 60 2.91 7.09 5.40
N THR A 61 1.86 7.77 4.94
CA THR A 61 1.29 8.94 5.62
C THR A 61 -0.20 8.72 5.84
N GLY A 62 -0.66 8.80 7.08
CA GLY A 62 -2.05 8.50 7.48
C GLY A 62 -2.12 7.31 8.44
N ALA A 63 -3.14 7.28 9.31
CA ALA A 63 -3.24 6.21 10.31
C ALA A 63 -3.39 4.84 9.65
N GLY A 64 -2.60 3.85 10.08
CA GLY A 64 -2.67 2.48 9.56
C GLY A 64 -2.18 2.29 8.11
N ALA A 65 -1.63 3.31 7.45
CA ALA A 65 -1.06 3.15 6.12
C ALA A 65 0.11 2.14 6.13
N LEU A 66 0.08 1.17 5.20
CA LEU A 66 1.06 0.08 5.10
C LEU A 66 1.27 -0.70 6.41
N LEU A 67 0.24 -0.80 7.29
CA LEU A 67 0.39 -1.40 8.61
C LEU A 67 0.96 -2.83 8.57
N ASN A 68 0.45 -3.68 7.68
CA ASN A 68 0.89 -5.08 7.54
C ASN A 68 2.00 -5.29 6.50
N ASN A 69 2.63 -4.24 5.97
CA ASN A 69 3.78 -4.38 5.07
C ASN A 69 4.90 -5.13 5.76
N THR A 70 5.30 -6.28 5.22
CA THR A 70 6.40 -7.08 5.77
C THR A 70 7.66 -6.88 4.94
N THR A 71 7.68 -7.33 3.69
CA THR A 71 8.88 -7.33 2.84
C THR A 71 8.78 -6.46 1.59
N GLY A 72 7.58 -5.94 1.30
CA GLY A 72 7.32 -5.08 0.15
C GLY A 72 8.10 -3.76 0.19
N LYS A 73 8.68 -3.36 -0.93
CA LYS A 73 9.57 -2.20 -1.09
C LYS A 73 8.97 -1.16 -2.02
N GLU A 74 9.44 0.07 -1.87
CA GLU A 74 9.14 1.17 -2.82
C GLU A 74 7.64 1.45 -2.95
N ASN A 75 6.88 1.25 -1.87
CA ASN A 75 5.47 1.57 -1.82
C ASN A 75 5.23 3.00 -1.30
N THR A 76 4.26 3.68 -1.89
CA THR A 76 3.77 4.99 -1.43
C THR A 76 2.30 4.86 -1.05
N ALA A 77 1.98 5.10 0.21
CA ALA A 77 0.64 5.08 0.77
C ALA A 77 0.36 6.44 1.44
N ASN A 78 -0.58 7.21 0.90
CA ASN A 78 -0.95 8.51 1.43
C ASN A 78 -2.47 8.62 1.63
N GLY A 79 -2.90 8.33 2.85
CA GLY A 79 -4.29 8.17 3.25
C GLY A 79 -4.38 7.26 4.48
N ALA A 80 -5.55 7.20 5.12
CA ALA A 80 -5.76 6.27 6.23
C ALA A 80 -6.00 4.86 5.69
N PHE A 81 -5.32 3.86 6.25
CA PHE A 81 -5.46 2.45 5.89
C PHE A 81 -5.13 2.11 4.42
N GLU A 82 -4.41 2.99 3.72
CA GLU A 82 -3.90 2.72 2.37
C GLU A 82 -2.90 1.56 2.39
N LEU A 83 -3.03 0.64 1.43
CA LEU A 83 -2.18 -0.56 1.35
C LEU A 83 -2.11 -1.36 2.68
N PHE A 84 -3.18 -1.34 3.47
CA PHE A 84 -3.21 -1.90 4.84
C PHE A 84 -2.72 -3.35 4.93
N SER A 85 -3.07 -4.20 3.95
CA SER A 85 -2.76 -5.63 3.94
C SER A 85 -1.59 -6.03 3.04
N ASN A 86 -0.83 -5.06 2.49
CA ASN A 86 0.33 -5.36 1.65
C ASN A 86 1.31 -6.19 2.45
N THR A 87 1.75 -7.36 1.98
CA THR A 87 2.77 -8.17 2.68
C THR A 87 4.10 -8.05 1.94
N ASP A 88 4.08 -8.37 0.66
CA ASP A 88 5.28 -8.51 -0.17
C ASP A 88 5.17 -7.73 -1.50
N GLY A 89 4.08 -6.98 -1.68
CA GLY A 89 3.87 -6.18 -2.88
C GLY A 89 4.89 -5.03 -2.98
N ASP A 90 5.52 -4.89 -4.13
CA ASP A 90 6.50 -3.83 -4.42
C ASP A 90 5.93 -2.78 -5.38
N PHE A 91 6.46 -1.55 -5.32
CA PHE A 91 6.19 -0.48 -6.29
C PHE A 91 4.72 -0.06 -6.40
N ASN A 92 3.94 -0.17 -5.32
CA ASN A 92 2.55 0.28 -5.33
C ASN A 92 2.42 1.73 -4.89
N THR A 93 1.54 2.49 -5.54
CA THR A 93 1.17 3.85 -5.17
C THR A 93 -0.32 3.90 -4.87
N ALA A 94 -0.69 4.27 -3.64
CA ALA A 94 -2.05 4.45 -3.16
C ALA A 94 -2.19 5.86 -2.57
N ILE A 95 -3.10 6.68 -3.11
CA ILE A 95 -3.31 8.06 -2.68
C ILE A 95 -4.80 8.40 -2.65
N GLY A 96 -5.31 8.66 -1.44
CA GLY A 96 -6.73 8.94 -1.22
C GLY A 96 -7.29 8.30 0.07
N ASN A 97 -8.41 7.61 -0.06
CA ASN A 97 -9.14 6.93 1.00
C ASN A 97 -9.61 5.53 0.55
N GLU A 98 -9.16 4.52 1.27
CA GLU A 98 -9.48 3.11 1.08
C GLU A 98 -8.96 2.46 -0.21
N GLU A 99 -7.83 2.93 -0.75
CA GLU A 99 -7.20 2.30 -1.91
C GLU A 99 -6.30 1.10 -1.54
N LEU A 100 -6.30 0.09 -2.42
CA LEU A 100 -5.45 -1.10 -2.32
C LEU A 100 -5.44 -1.79 -0.94
N GLN A 101 -6.48 -1.65 -0.11
CA GLN A 101 -6.48 -2.15 1.28
C GLN A 101 -6.18 -3.65 1.39
N ASN A 102 -6.60 -4.42 0.37
CA ASN A 102 -6.47 -5.87 0.32
C ASN A 102 -5.30 -6.36 -0.54
N ASN A 103 -4.47 -5.48 -1.08
CA ASN A 103 -3.31 -5.89 -1.87
C ASN A 103 -2.39 -6.69 -0.96
N THR A 104 -1.99 -7.91 -1.33
CA THR A 104 -1.08 -8.74 -0.53
C THR A 104 0.27 -8.86 -1.22
N THR A 105 0.25 -9.29 -2.49
CA THR A 105 1.47 -9.53 -3.29
C THR A 105 1.43 -8.88 -4.67
N GLY A 106 0.39 -8.09 -4.98
CA GLY A 106 0.32 -7.35 -6.23
C GLY A 106 1.40 -6.28 -6.30
N ASN A 107 2.11 -6.19 -7.43
CA ASN A 107 3.19 -5.25 -7.67
C ASN A 107 2.81 -4.20 -8.72
N THR A 108 3.45 -3.03 -8.63
CA THR A 108 3.39 -1.98 -9.66
C THR A 108 1.96 -1.51 -9.93
N ASN A 109 1.13 -1.40 -8.89
CA ASN A 109 -0.22 -0.84 -9.03
C ASN A 109 -0.21 0.65 -8.66
N THR A 110 -0.93 1.46 -9.43
CA THR A 110 -1.19 2.87 -9.12
C THR A 110 -2.69 3.03 -8.90
N ALA A 111 -3.09 3.43 -7.69
CA ALA A 111 -4.46 3.72 -7.30
C ALA A 111 -4.53 5.15 -6.75
N VAL A 112 -5.38 5.99 -7.35
CA VAL A 112 -5.56 7.38 -6.92
C VAL A 112 -7.04 7.72 -6.92
N GLY A 113 -7.56 8.09 -5.74
CA GLY A 113 -8.95 8.46 -5.50
C GLY A 113 -9.78 7.37 -4.83
N ASP A 114 -10.85 7.79 -4.16
CA ASP A 114 -11.65 6.98 -3.22
C ASP A 114 -11.97 5.57 -3.73
N ALA A 115 -11.58 4.56 -2.96
CA ALA A 115 -11.79 3.14 -3.24
C ALA A 115 -11.27 2.61 -4.60
N ALA A 116 -10.31 3.30 -5.24
CA ALA A 116 -9.64 2.78 -6.43
C ALA A 116 -8.85 1.50 -6.10
N LEU A 117 -9.04 0.43 -6.90
CA LEU A 117 -8.41 -0.89 -6.69
C LEU A 117 -8.58 -1.47 -5.26
N SER A 118 -9.60 -1.09 -4.50
CA SER A 118 -9.72 -1.43 -3.07
C SER A 118 -9.73 -2.94 -2.76
N ILE A 119 -10.20 -3.78 -3.69
CA ILE A 119 -10.22 -5.25 -3.51
C ILE A 119 -9.12 -5.98 -4.29
N ASN A 120 -8.17 -5.27 -4.93
CA ASN A 120 -7.03 -5.93 -5.57
C ASN A 120 -6.23 -6.72 -4.54
N THR A 121 -5.96 -8.00 -4.82
CA THR A 121 -5.16 -8.87 -3.93
C THR A 121 -3.81 -9.18 -4.53
N THR A 122 -3.78 -9.70 -5.75
CA THR A 122 -2.55 -10.14 -6.44
C THR A 122 -2.39 -9.58 -7.85
N GLY A 123 -3.32 -8.75 -8.32
CA GLY A 123 -3.22 -8.12 -9.62
C GLY A 123 -2.00 -7.20 -9.71
N VAL A 124 -1.35 -7.16 -10.86
CA VAL A 124 -0.10 -6.42 -11.10
C VAL A 124 -0.21 -5.46 -12.28
N ASN A 125 0.60 -4.40 -12.26
CA ASN A 125 0.67 -3.41 -13.35
C ASN A 125 -0.68 -2.74 -13.67
N ASN A 126 -1.53 -2.50 -12.68
CA ASN A 126 -2.80 -1.80 -12.90
C ASN A 126 -2.66 -0.30 -12.61
N THR A 127 -3.33 0.54 -13.40
CA THR A 127 -3.47 1.98 -13.15
C THR A 127 -4.95 2.32 -13.04
N ALA A 128 -5.37 2.74 -11.85
CA ALA A 128 -6.72 3.21 -11.54
C ALA A 128 -6.66 4.64 -11.02
N ILE A 129 -7.24 5.58 -11.76
CA ILE A 129 -7.29 6.98 -11.37
C ILE A 129 -8.74 7.45 -11.44
N GLY A 130 -9.33 7.76 -10.29
CA GLY A 130 -10.72 8.16 -10.11
C GLY A 130 -11.43 7.31 -9.06
N SER A 131 -12.46 7.89 -8.43
CA SER A 131 -13.31 7.20 -7.45
C SER A 131 -13.84 5.88 -8.04
N ASP A 132 -13.70 4.77 -7.32
CA ASP A 132 -14.14 3.43 -7.73
C ASP A 132 -13.51 2.88 -9.04
N ALA A 133 -12.44 3.50 -9.53
CA ALA A 133 -11.75 2.98 -10.71
C ALA A 133 -11.13 1.61 -10.42
N LEU A 134 -11.44 0.62 -11.27
CA LEU A 134 -11.07 -0.80 -11.08
C LEU A 134 -11.41 -1.35 -9.68
N GLN A 135 -12.41 -0.81 -8.98
CA GLN A 135 -12.74 -1.21 -7.61
C GLN A 135 -12.83 -2.73 -7.45
N ALA A 136 -13.42 -3.45 -8.43
CA ALA A 136 -13.61 -4.90 -8.38
C ALA A 136 -12.47 -5.74 -9.00
N ASN A 137 -11.32 -5.15 -9.32
CA ASN A 137 -10.21 -5.89 -9.93
C ASN A 137 -9.47 -6.73 -8.89
N LEU A 138 -9.85 -8.00 -8.73
CA LEU A 138 -9.26 -8.89 -7.72
C LEU A 138 -7.85 -9.38 -8.07
N THR A 139 -7.62 -9.80 -9.32
CA THR A 139 -6.38 -10.43 -9.81
C THR A 139 -6.02 -10.06 -11.25
N GLY A 140 -6.76 -9.15 -11.89
CA GLY A 140 -6.47 -8.73 -13.26
C GLY A 140 -5.18 -7.92 -13.34
N ASN A 141 -4.49 -8.03 -14.46
CA ASN A 141 -3.17 -7.43 -14.68
C ASN A 141 -3.21 -6.48 -15.88
N GLY A 142 -2.40 -5.42 -15.83
CA GLY A 142 -2.21 -4.54 -16.99
C GLY A 142 -3.45 -3.71 -17.36
N ASN A 143 -4.39 -3.52 -16.43
CA ASN A 143 -5.58 -2.72 -16.68
C ASN A 143 -5.28 -1.23 -16.47
N VAL A 144 -5.84 -0.39 -17.34
CA VAL A 144 -5.81 1.06 -17.18
C VAL A 144 -7.25 1.56 -17.15
N ALA A 145 -7.64 2.20 -16.05
CA ALA A 145 -8.93 2.86 -15.90
C ALA A 145 -8.74 4.29 -15.42
N LEU A 146 -9.29 5.23 -16.18
CA LEU A 146 -9.20 6.66 -15.92
C LEU A 146 -10.61 7.24 -15.88
N GLY A 147 -10.98 7.84 -14.75
CA GLY A 147 -12.30 8.38 -14.49
C GLY A 147 -13.07 7.62 -13.40
N ALA A 148 -14.03 8.30 -12.78
CA ALA A 148 -14.85 7.70 -11.74
C ALA A 148 -15.68 6.52 -12.27
N GLY A 149 -15.64 5.38 -11.55
CA GLY A 149 -16.31 4.14 -11.90
C GLY A 149 -15.75 3.43 -13.15
N ALA A 150 -14.62 3.89 -13.69
CA ALA A 150 -14.02 3.28 -14.87
C ALA A 150 -13.56 1.85 -14.55
N GLY A 151 -13.95 0.88 -15.37
CA GLY A 151 -13.53 -0.51 -15.20
C GLY A 151 -14.04 -1.19 -13.92
N ILE A 152 -15.10 -0.67 -13.30
CA ILE A 152 -15.68 -1.18 -12.03
C ILE A 152 -16.08 -2.67 -12.09
N LEU A 153 -16.28 -3.22 -13.29
CA LEU A 153 -16.66 -4.63 -13.53
C LEU A 153 -15.60 -5.46 -14.26
N ILE A 154 -14.33 -5.04 -14.29
CA ILE A 154 -13.28 -5.86 -14.91
C ILE A 154 -12.99 -7.09 -14.01
N LEU A 155 -13.79 -8.14 -14.19
CA LEU A 155 -13.61 -9.48 -13.64
C LEU A 155 -13.19 -10.42 -14.77
N LYS A 156 -11.88 -10.53 -15.03
CA LYS A 156 -11.26 -11.37 -16.07
C LYS A 156 -11.69 -11.03 -17.51
N ALA A 157 -10.75 -11.14 -18.44
CA ALA A 157 -11.09 -11.21 -19.86
C ALA A 157 -12.10 -12.34 -20.07
N ILE A 158 -13.32 -12.01 -20.52
CA ILE A 158 -14.18 -13.00 -21.14
C ILE A 158 -13.44 -13.42 -22.41
N THR A 159 -12.83 -14.61 -22.41
CA THR A 159 -12.39 -15.24 -23.66
C THR A 159 -13.65 -15.54 -24.47
N ILE A 160 -14.04 -14.63 -25.36
CA ILE A 160 -15.04 -14.93 -26.39
C ILE A 160 -14.32 -15.84 -27.39
N SER A 161 -14.38 -17.15 -27.17
CA SER A 161 -14.00 -18.13 -28.19
C SER A 161 -15.10 -18.11 -29.24
N ILE A 162 -14.94 -17.27 -30.26
CA ILE A 162 -15.74 -17.37 -31.48
C ILE A 162 -15.25 -18.62 -32.20
N LEU A 163 -15.92 -19.75 -31.95
CA LEU A 163 -15.80 -20.92 -32.81
C LEU A 163 -16.38 -20.52 -34.18
N ALA A 164 -15.52 -20.04 -35.07
CA ALA A 164 -15.83 -19.97 -36.49
C ALA A 164 -15.83 -21.41 -37.03
N THR A 165 -16.95 -22.10 -36.93
CA THR A 165 -17.21 -23.29 -37.74
C THR A 165 -17.83 -22.83 -39.05
N TRP A 166 -17.04 -22.86 -40.11
CA TRP A 166 -17.52 -22.83 -41.50
C TRP A 166 -18.15 -24.17 -41.86
#